data_AF-A0A0M3B5A4-F1
#
_entry.id   AF-A0A0M3B5A4-F1
#
_cell.length_a   1.000
_cell.length_b   1.000
_cell.length_c   1.000
_cell.angle_alpha   90.00
_cell.angle_beta   90.00
_cell.angle_gamma   90.00
#
_symmetry.space_group_name_H-M   'P 1'
#
loop_
_entity.id
_entity.type
_entity.pdbx_description
1 polymer ?
#
loop_
_entity_poly.entity_id
_entity_poly.type
_entity_poly.pdbx_seq_one_letter_code
_entity_poly.pdbx_strand_id
1 'polypeptide(L)'
;MTRFARDAKPKPILGDGGAPIVFEDELSATKAVLRHTLAYFNGHLVASREIAGSSVRDVKRAAAEKLFLGGGKTVEVERVRVEA
;
A
#
# COMPACT_ATOMS: atom_id res chain seq x y z
N MET A 1 -2.77 10.36 19.92
CA MET A 1 -3.09 9.96 18.53
C MET A 1 -1.85 9.37 17.86
N THR A 2 -1.95 8.23 17.17
CA THR A 2 -0.94 7.86 16.16
C THR A 2 -1.49 6.89 15.10
N ARG A 3 -1.40 7.30 13.82
CA ARG A 3 -1.70 6.50 12.63
C ARG A 3 -0.93 7.09 11.45
N PHE A 4 -0.09 6.30 10.78
CA PHE A 4 0.67 6.65 9.57
C PHE A 4 0.75 5.39 8.67
N ALA A 5 0.84 5.39 7.33
CA ALA A 5 1.45 6.34 6.40
C ALA A 5 0.63 6.64 5.11
N ARG A 6 0.84 7.86 4.57
CA ARG A 6 0.54 8.42 3.22
C ARG A 6 1.04 9.87 3.15
N ASP A 7 0.83 10.61 4.24
CA ASP A 7 1.11 12.03 4.42
C ASP A 7 1.99 12.33 5.65
N ALA A 8 2.42 11.29 6.38
CA ALA A 8 3.17 11.41 7.64
C ALA A 8 2.50 12.36 8.65
N LYS A 9 1.16 12.48 8.61
CA LYS A 9 0.38 13.31 9.55
C LYS A 9 -0.39 12.47 10.57
N PRO A 10 -0.36 12.86 11.86
CA PRO A 10 -1.01 12.10 12.91
C PRO A 10 -2.51 12.08 12.67
N LYS A 11 -3.10 10.90 12.75
CA LYS A 11 -4.53 10.66 12.59
C LYS A 11 -5.08 9.89 13.78
N PRO A 12 -6.41 9.93 14.02
CA PRO A 12 -7.04 9.13 15.05
C PRO A 12 -6.75 7.63 14.86
N ILE A 13 -6.60 6.93 15.97
CA ILE A 13 -6.59 5.47 15.99
C ILE A 13 -8.02 5.03 15.71
N LEU A 14 -8.19 4.08 14.79
CA LEU A 14 -9.50 3.56 14.45
C LEU A 14 -9.77 2.26 15.20
N GLY A 15 -11.04 2.06 15.56
CA GLY A 15 -11.56 0.80 16.06
C GLY A 15 -12.24 0.01 14.96
N ASP A 16 -13.08 -0.93 15.38
CA ASP A 16 -13.85 -1.77 14.47
C ASP A 16 -14.81 -0.92 13.62
N GLY A 17 -14.97 -1.30 12.36
CA GLY A 17 -15.76 -0.52 11.39
C GLY A 17 -15.12 0.79 10.92
N GLY A 18 -13.89 1.09 11.36
CA GLY A 18 -13.14 2.27 10.91
C GLY A 18 -13.55 3.58 11.57
N ALA A 19 -14.33 3.53 12.65
CA ALA A 19 -14.66 4.70 13.45
C ALA A 19 -13.48 5.14 14.33
N PRO A 20 -13.29 6.46 14.58
CA PRO A 20 -12.29 6.94 15.53
C PRO A 20 -12.58 6.45 16.94
N ILE A 21 -11.55 5.98 17.65
CA ILE A 21 -11.67 5.65 19.08
C ILE A 21 -11.57 6.93 19.90
N VAL A 22 -12.55 7.14 20.77
CA VAL A 22 -12.52 8.15 21.84
C VAL A 22 -12.07 7.45 23.12
N PHE A 23 -11.08 8.02 23.80
CA PHE A 23 -10.57 7.50 25.07
C PHE A 23 -11.12 8.34 26.21
N GLU A 24 -11.61 7.68 27.25
CA GLU A 24 -12.16 8.36 28.45
C GLU A 24 -11.06 8.83 29.40
N ASP A 25 -9.90 8.16 29.39
CA ASP A 25 -8.77 8.46 30.26
C ASP A 25 -7.44 8.58 29.50
N GLU A 26 -6.52 9.35 30.07
CA GLU A 26 -5.21 9.64 29.48
C GLU A 26 -4.30 8.40 29.40
N LEU A 27 -4.40 7.49 30.37
CA LEU A 27 -3.54 6.31 30.44
C LEU A 27 -3.86 5.35 29.30
N SER A 28 -5.14 5.09 29.04
CA SER A 28 -5.62 4.26 27.94
C SER A 28 -5.23 4.86 26.59
N ALA A 29 -5.40 6.17 26.43
CA ALA A 29 -4.97 6.88 25.23
C ALA A 29 -3.45 6.71 24.98
N THR A 30 -2.65 6.84 26.03
CA THR A 30 -1.18 6.73 25.97
C THR A 30 -0.75 5.30 25.62
N LYS A 31 -1.32 4.28 26.27
CA LYS A 31 -1.04 2.87 25.96
C LYS A 31 -1.38 2.52 24.51
N ALA A 32 -2.52 3.00 24.02
CA ALA A 32 -2.92 2.79 22.63
C ALA A 32 -1.92 3.44 21.66
N VAL A 33 -1.56 4.70 21.90
CA VAL A 33 -0.55 5.44 21.11
C VAL A 33 0.77 4.68 21.04
N LEU A 34 1.31 4.23 22.18
CA LEU A 34 2.59 3.52 22.23
C LEU A 34 2.53 2.21 21.45
N ARG A 35 1.45 1.43 21.62
CA ARG A 35 1.25 0.17 20.90
C ARG A 35 1.25 0.39 19.38
N HIS A 36 0.47 1.36 18.91
CA HIS A 36 0.37 1.65 17.47
C HIS A 36 1.65 2.25 16.88
N THR A 37 2.40 3.03 17.66
CA THR A 37 3.68 3.59 17.26
C THR A 37 4.75 2.50 17.12
N LEU A 38 4.83 1.59 18.10
CA LEU A 38 5.75 0.46 18.06
C LEU A 38 5.42 -0.48 16.89
N ALA A 39 4.13 -0.75 16.65
CA ALA A 39 3.68 -1.52 15.49
C ALA A 39 3.99 -0.84 14.16
N TYR A 40 3.97 0.50 14.08
CA TYR A 40 4.33 1.24 12.87
C TYR A 40 5.82 1.09 12.54
N PHE A 41 6.71 1.20 13.52
CA PHE A 41 8.16 1.09 13.30
C PHE A 41 8.64 -0.34 13.09
N ASN A 42 8.03 -1.31 13.75
CA ASN A 42 8.41 -2.73 13.65
C ASN A 42 7.55 -3.51 12.65
N GLY A 43 6.54 -2.88 12.07
CA GLY A 43 5.63 -3.49 11.10
C GLY A 43 6.19 -3.49 9.68
N HIS A 44 5.48 -4.17 8.78
CA HIS A 44 5.82 -4.17 7.36
C HIS A 44 5.68 -2.75 6.78
N LEU A 45 6.75 -2.21 6.20
CA LEU A 45 6.71 -0.93 5.49
C LEU A 45 5.78 -1.03 4.27
N VAL A 46 4.57 -0.51 4.39
CA VAL A 46 3.57 -0.51 3.29
C VAL A 46 3.86 0.60 2.28
N ALA A 47 4.80 1.51 2.57
CA ALA A 47 5.45 2.34 1.56
C ALA A 47 6.46 1.52 0.73
N SER A 48 6.03 0.34 0.28
CA SER A 48 6.76 -0.52 -0.65
C SER A 48 6.64 0.04 -2.07
N ARG A 49 7.34 1.15 -2.31
CA ARG A 49 7.83 1.46 -3.66
C ARG A 49 9.34 1.26 -3.78
N GLU A 50 10.04 0.99 -2.67
CA GLU A 50 11.51 1.01 -2.62
C GLU A 50 12.18 -0.25 -2.05
N ILE A 51 11.46 -1.25 -1.55
CA ILE A 51 12.10 -2.46 -1.05
C ILE A 51 12.11 -3.49 -2.18
N ALA A 52 13.30 -3.67 -2.77
CA ALA A 52 13.64 -4.48 -3.96
C ALA A 52 13.58 -3.77 -5.33
N GLY A 53 13.93 -2.48 -5.38
CA GLY A 53 14.54 -1.85 -6.58
C GLY A 53 13.74 -1.88 -7.90
N SER A 54 12.46 -2.21 -7.87
CA SER A 54 11.61 -2.36 -9.04
C SER A 54 10.30 -1.64 -8.81
N SER A 55 9.85 -0.89 -9.82
CA SER A 55 8.61 -0.12 -9.70
C SER A 55 7.40 -1.05 -9.77
N VAL A 56 6.26 -0.62 -9.21
CA VAL A 56 4.97 -1.33 -9.34
C VAL A 56 4.63 -1.62 -10.80
N ARG A 57 5.06 -0.74 -11.72
CA ARG A 57 4.92 -0.92 -13.17
C ARG A 57 5.75 -2.11 -13.67
N ASP A 58 6.98 -2.27 -13.20
CA ASP A 58 7.88 -3.36 -13.61
C ASP A 58 7.37 -4.71 -13.11
N VAL A 59 6.86 -4.77 -11.87
CA VAL A 59 6.25 -5.99 -11.31
C VAL A 59 4.99 -6.37 -12.10
N LYS A 60 4.12 -5.39 -12.41
CA LYS A 60 2.91 -5.64 -13.23
C LYS A 60 3.27 -6.07 -14.65
N ARG A 61 4.31 -5.49 -15.24
CA ARG A 61 4.82 -5.86 -16.56
C ARG A 61 5.39 -7.27 -16.56
N ALA A 62 6.21 -7.65 -15.58
CA ALA A 62 6.75 -9.00 -15.46
C ALA A 62 5.64 -10.06 -15.25
N ALA A 63 4.59 -9.73 -14.49
CA ALA A 63 3.42 -10.60 -14.33
C ALA A 63 2.65 -10.75 -15.64
N ALA A 64 2.44 -9.67 -16.40
CA ALA A 64 1.83 -9.71 -17.72
C ALA A 64 2.68 -10.52 -18.71
N GLU A 65 4.00 -10.31 -18.75
CA GLU A 65 4.92 -11.06 -19.60
C GLU A 65 4.86 -12.56 -19.29
N LYS A 66 4.79 -12.98 -18.02
CA LYS A 66 4.54 -14.39 -17.68
C LYS A 66 3.19 -14.92 -18.19
N LEU A 67 2.16 -14.08 -18.17
CA LEU A 67 0.82 -14.42 -18.66
C LEU A 67 0.78 -14.57 -20.19
N PHE A 68 1.56 -13.75 -20.91
CA PHE A 68 1.58 -13.72 -22.39
C PHE A 68 2.64 -14.64 -23.01
N LEU A 69 3.78 -14.89 -22.34
CA LEU A 69 4.84 -15.79 -22.83
C LEU A 69 4.74 -17.23 -22.30
N GLY A 70 3.93 -17.48 -21.26
CA GLY A 70 3.86 -18.75 -20.55
C GLY A 70 2.79 -19.75 -20.97
N GLY A 71 2.02 -19.53 -22.05
CA GLY A 71 1.12 -20.57 -22.55
C GLY A 71 -0.18 -20.15 -23.24
N GLY A 72 -0.16 -19.24 -24.21
CA GLY A 72 -1.36 -19.04 -25.05
C GLY A 72 -1.32 -17.86 -26.01
N LYS A 73 -0.73 -18.10 -27.19
CA LYS A 73 -0.80 -17.29 -28.42
C LYS A 73 -0.30 -15.84 -28.33
N THR A 74 0.83 -15.60 -29.00
CA THR A 74 1.27 -14.28 -29.44
C THR A 74 0.18 -13.63 -30.28
N VAL A 75 -0.43 -12.55 -29.79
CA VAL A 75 -1.31 -11.71 -30.60
C VAL A 75 -0.45 -10.59 -31.16
N GLU A 76 -0.06 -10.71 -32.44
CA GLU A 76 0.56 -9.62 -33.17
C GLU A 76 -0.49 -8.53 -33.41
N VAL A 77 -0.29 -7.37 -32.77
CA VAL A 77 -1.14 -6.20 -32.96
C VAL A 77 -0.44 -5.24 -33.91
N GLU A 78 -0.96 -5.14 -35.12
CA GLU A 78 -0.56 -4.14 -36.10
C GLU A 78 -1.19 -2.79 -35.73
N ARG A 79 -0.37 -1.74 -35.61
CA ARG A 79 -0.84 -0.38 -35.34
C ARG A 79 -1.26 0.27 -36.65
N VAL A 80 -2.54 0.20 -36.97
CA VAL A 80 -3.12 0.96 -38.09
C VAL A 80 -3.21 2.44 -37.68
N ARG A 81 -2.42 3.30 -38.33
CA ARG A 81 -2.65 4.75 -38.29
C ARG A 81 -3.90 5.04 -39.11
N VAL A 82 -4.92 5.58 -38.46
CA VAL A 82 -6.03 6.23 -39.16
C VAL A 82 -5.57 7.65 -39.44
N GLU A 83 -5.28 7.95 -40.70
CA GLU A 83 -5.05 9.32 -41.15
C GLU A 83 -6.37 10.10 -41.11
N ALA A 84 -6.28 11.35 -40.65
CA ALA A 84 -7.40 12.25 -40.40
C ALA A 84 -7.94 12.89 -41.68
#